data_AF-A0A498JMY6-F1
#
_entry.id   AF-A0A498JMY6-F1
#
_cell.length_a   1.000
_cell.length_b   1.000
_cell.length_c   1.000
_cell.angle_alpha   90.00
_cell.angle_beta   90.00
_cell.angle_gamma   90.00
#
_symmetry.space_group_name_H-M   'P 1'
#
loop_
_entity.id
_entity.type
_entity.pdbx_description
1 polymer ?
#
loop_
_entity_poly.entity_id
_entity_poly.type
_entity_poly.pdbx_seq_one_letter_code
_entity_poly.pdbx_strand_id
1 'polypeptide(L)'
;MSGRSRDHIERGNIDLSTLKVRILDEADEMLRMGFVDDVELILGKVKDLSKFQTLLFSATLLSWVKGISSRFLKPDKKTVDLVGNEKMKASTNVSVFGGYTFIFTEAKEAASGLAEALPGARALHGGIQEGQREVTLAGFRSGKYMTLVATNVAARGLDTNDVQLIIQCEPPLDVEDYIHRSGRTGRAGYSGVAFMLYDPRSVIPAFKSVAEELLNTSGLSAVDLLSKALAKAAGYTEIKKRSLLSSMENHVTVLLEAGKPIYSPS
;
A
#
# COMPACT_ATOMS: atom_id res chain seq x y z
N MET A 1 -5.76 -17.03 -12.07
CA MET A 1 -5.32 -18.31 -11.43
C MET A 1 -6.48 -19.27 -11.21
N SER A 2 -7.65 -18.80 -10.78
CA SER A 2 -8.90 -19.56 -10.59
C SER A 2 -9.28 -20.47 -11.76
N GLY A 3 -9.29 -19.97 -13.00
CA GLY A 3 -9.67 -20.76 -14.18
C GLY A 3 -8.80 -22.01 -14.41
N ARG A 4 -7.47 -21.93 -14.17
CA ARG A 4 -6.60 -23.11 -14.27
C ARG A 4 -6.90 -24.13 -13.17
N SER A 5 -7.08 -23.67 -11.93
CA SER A 5 -7.39 -24.56 -10.81
C SER A 5 -8.71 -25.29 -11.02
N ARG A 6 -9.74 -24.60 -11.55
CA ARG A 6 -11.01 -25.22 -11.97
C ARG A 6 -10.78 -26.32 -12.99
N ASP A 7 -10.07 -26.01 -14.08
CA ASP A 7 -9.85 -26.97 -15.17
C ASP A 7 -9.12 -28.23 -14.69
N HIS A 8 -8.12 -28.10 -13.80
CA HIS A 8 -7.41 -29.24 -13.24
C HIS A 8 -8.26 -30.07 -12.28
N ILE A 9 -9.15 -29.43 -11.52
CA ILE A 9 -10.09 -30.13 -10.62
C ILE A 9 -11.16 -30.87 -11.44
N GLU A 10 -11.70 -30.26 -12.50
CA GLU A 10 -12.71 -30.89 -13.36
C GLU A 10 -12.15 -32.09 -14.13
N ARG A 11 -10.88 -32.01 -14.54
CA ARG A 11 -10.16 -33.11 -15.21
C ARG A 11 -9.67 -34.20 -14.26
N GLY A 12 -9.89 -34.06 -12.94
CA GLY A 12 -9.41 -35.02 -11.94
C GLY A 12 -7.89 -35.03 -11.73
N ASN A 13 -7.19 -34.00 -12.19
CA ASN A 13 -5.73 -33.86 -12.05
C ASN A 13 -5.31 -33.42 -10.64
N ILE A 14 -6.25 -32.93 -9.83
CA ILE A 14 -6.04 -32.50 -8.45
C ILE A 14 -7.00 -33.26 -7.56
N ASP A 15 -6.45 -34.04 -6.63
CA ASP A 15 -7.22 -34.64 -5.55
C ASP A 15 -7.21 -33.73 -4.31
N LEU A 16 -8.40 -33.34 -3.86
CA LEU A 16 -8.59 -32.50 -2.68
C LEU A 16 -8.99 -33.33 -1.44
N SER A 17 -8.98 -34.66 -1.52
CA SER A 17 -9.39 -35.57 -0.43
C SER A 17 -8.58 -35.40 0.85
N THR A 18 -7.30 -35.01 0.73
CA THR A 18 -6.36 -34.82 1.84
C THR A 18 -6.10 -33.35 2.18
N LEU A 19 -6.89 -32.43 1.62
CA LEU A 19 -6.74 -31.00 1.84
C LEU A 19 -6.90 -30.66 3.34
N LYS A 20 -5.87 -30.06 3.93
CA LYS A 20 -5.88 -29.62 5.34
C LYS A 20 -6.14 -28.13 5.49
N VAL A 21 -5.71 -27.33 4.52
CA VAL A 21 -5.78 -25.87 4.57
C VAL A 21 -6.19 -25.32 3.21
N ARG A 22 -7.08 -24.34 3.21
CA ARG A 22 -7.53 -23.59 2.04
C ARG A 22 -7.40 -22.09 2.32
N ILE A 23 -6.84 -21.35 1.39
CA ILE A 23 -6.68 -19.90 1.50
C ILE A 23 -7.37 -19.25 0.31
N LEU A 24 -8.27 -18.30 0.59
CA LEU A 24 -8.85 -17.40 -0.39
C LEU A 24 -8.25 -16.02 -0.12
N ASP A 25 -7.32 -15.59 -0.95
CA ASP A 25 -6.69 -14.27 -0.85
C ASP A 25 -7.31 -13.30 -1.84
N GLU A 26 -7.35 -12.00 -1.52
CA GLU A 26 -7.93 -10.94 -2.36
C GLU A 26 -9.33 -11.27 -2.92
N ALA A 27 -10.23 -11.78 -2.08
CA ALA A 27 -11.55 -12.26 -2.53
C ALA A 27 -12.37 -11.18 -3.27
N ASP A 28 -12.28 -9.93 -2.84
CA ASP A 28 -12.93 -8.80 -3.50
C ASP A 28 -12.39 -8.50 -4.90
N GLU A 29 -11.10 -8.69 -5.16
CA GLU A 29 -10.52 -8.59 -6.50
C GLU A 29 -10.97 -9.77 -7.39
N MET A 30 -11.12 -10.98 -6.85
CA MET A 30 -11.66 -12.12 -7.61
C MET A 30 -13.08 -11.84 -8.13
N LEU A 31 -13.91 -11.14 -7.35
CA LEU A 31 -15.21 -10.66 -7.78
C LEU A 31 -15.08 -9.66 -8.94
N ARG A 32 -14.18 -8.68 -8.82
CA ARG A 32 -13.94 -7.66 -9.86
C ARG A 32 -13.45 -8.27 -11.18
N MET A 33 -12.62 -9.31 -11.09
CA MET A 33 -12.10 -10.04 -12.24
C MET A 33 -13.12 -11.01 -12.86
N GLY A 34 -14.32 -11.15 -12.28
CA GLY A 34 -15.37 -12.01 -12.81
C GLY A 34 -15.17 -13.50 -12.53
N PHE A 35 -14.36 -13.88 -11.54
CA PHE A 35 -14.06 -15.28 -11.21
C PHE A 35 -15.05 -15.93 -10.24
N VAL A 36 -16.26 -15.37 -10.13
CA VAL A 36 -17.27 -15.81 -9.15
C VAL A 36 -17.58 -17.29 -9.28
N ASP A 37 -17.94 -17.74 -10.48
CA ASP A 37 -18.36 -19.12 -10.72
C ASP A 37 -17.20 -20.11 -10.49
N ASP A 38 -15.98 -19.73 -10.89
CA ASP A 38 -14.78 -20.54 -10.70
C ASP A 38 -14.48 -20.75 -9.22
N VAL A 39 -14.51 -19.67 -8.44
CA VAL A 39 -14.25 -19.72 -7.00
C VAL A 39 -15.31 -20.56 -6.31
N GLU A 40 -16.59 -20.35 -6.60
CA GLU A 40 -17.66 -21.15 -5.99
C GLU A 40 -17.57 -22.64 -6.31
N LEU A 41 -17.23 -22.97 -7.55
CA LEU A 41 -17.02 -24.36 -7.97
C LEU A 41 -15.87 -25.00 -7.20
N ILE A 42 -14.72 -24.34 -7.13
CA ILE A 42 -13.54 -24.83 -6.40
C ILE A 42 -13.87 -24.98 -4.91
N LEU A 43 -14.54 -24.00 -4.30
CA LEU A 43 -14.90 -24.03 -2.89
C LEU A 43 -15.92 -25.15 -2.58
N GLY A 44 -16.82 -25.46 -3.52
CA GLY A 44 -17.85 -26.49 -3.40
C GLY A 44 -17.36 -27.94 -3.50
N LYS A 45 -16.10 -28.17 -3.90
CA LYS A 45 -15.54 -29.53 -4.01
C LYS A 45 -15.25 -30.17 -2.66
N VAL A 46 -15.00 -29.37 -1.62
CA VAL A 46 -14.74 -29.87 -0.26
C VAL A 46 -15.93 -29.52 0.62
N LYS A 47 -16.83 -30.50 0.82
CA LYS A 47 -18.11 -30.30 1.51
C LYS A 47 -18.00 -30.39 3.04
N ASP A 48 -17.08 -31.19 3.55
CA ASP A 48 -16.89 -31.39 4.98
C ASP A 48 -15.95 -30.33 5.56
N LEU A 49 -16.52 -29.17 5.88
CA LEU A 49 -15.78 -28.04 6.44
C LEU A 49 -15.06 -28.36 7.76
N SER A 50 -15.42 -29.44 8.47
CA SER A 50 -14.80 -29.80 9.75
C SER A 50 -13.34 -30.24 9.60
N LYS A 51 -13.00 -30.86 8.46
CA LYS A 51 -11.73 -31.54 8.19
C LYS A 51 -10.59 -30.64 7.73
N PHE A 52 -10.88 -29.38 7.43
CA PHE A 52 -9.88 -28.46 6.91
C PHE A 52 -10.10 -27.03 7.42
N GLN A 53 -9.01 -26.28 7.49
CA GLN A 53 -9.03 -24.88 7.87
C GLN A 53 -9.22 -24.03 6.60
N THR A 54 -10.13 -23.06 6.64
CA THR A 54 -10.26 -22.04 5.58
C THR A 54 -9.85 -20.68 6.13
N LEU A 55 -8.95 -20.00 5.43
CA LEU A 55 -8.61 -18.59 5.63
C LEU A 55 -9.20 -17.80 4.46
N LEU A 56 -9.84 -16.68 4.74
CA LEU A 56 -10.37 -15.77 3.74
C LEU A 56 -9.84 -14.37 4.04
N PHE A 57 -9.12 -13.80 3.09
CA PHE A 57 -8.62 -12.44 3.12
C PHE A 57 -9.32 -11.62 2.03
N SER A 58 -9.73 -10.41 2.39
CA SER A 58 -10.43 -9.48 1.51
C SER A 58 -10.24 -8.09 2.07
N ALA A 59 -9.92 -7.11 1.22
CA ALA A 59 -9.79 -5.72 1.67
C ALA A 59 -11.16 -5.10 1.98
N THR A 60 -12.21 -5.58 1.31
CA THR A 60 -13.60 -5.13 1.47
C THR A 60 -14.55 -6.28 1.77
N LEU A 61 -15.67 -5.99 2.44
CA LEU A 61 -16.72 -6.95 2.79
C LEU A 61 -17.98 -6.75 1.93
N LEU A 62 -17.84 -6.91 0.62
CA LEU A 62 -18.96 -6.86 -0.33
C LEU A 62 -19.96 -8.01 -0.08
N SER A 63 -21.19 -7.87 -0.58
CA SER A 63 -22.28 -8.85 -0.39
C SER A 63 -21.87 -10.27 -0.80
N TRP A 64 -21.17 -10.40 -1.92
CA TRP A 64 -20.65 -11.67 -2.40
C TRP A 64 -19.62 -12.29 -1.44
N VAL A 65 -18.65 -11.50 -0.95
CA VAL A 65 -17.64 -11.96 0.02
C VAL A 65 -18.31 -12.44 1.32
N LYS A 66 -19.34 -11.71 1.79
CA LYS A 66 -20.16 -12.15 2.95
C LYS A 66 -20.89 -13.46 2.67
N GLY A 67 -21.41 -13.64 1.46
CA GLY A 67 -22.05 -14.87 0.99
C GLY A 67 -21.10 -16.06 1.00
N ILE A 68 -19.91 -15.91 0.40
CA ILE A 68 -18.86 -16.93 0.39
C ILE A 68 -18.43 -17.28 1.81
N SER A 69 -18.17 -16.27 2.64
CA SER A 69 -17.81 -16.44 4.04
C SER A 69 -18.86 -17.24 4.81
N SER A 70 -20.14 -17.04 4.52
CA SER A 70 -21.23 -17.73 5.24
C SER A 70 -21.47 -19.15 4.75
N ARG A 71 -21.23 -19.43 3.46
CA ARG A 71 -21.44 -20.75 2.84
C ARG A 71 -20.25 -21.69 2.99
N PHE A 72 -19.03 -21.16 2.97
CA PHE A 72 -17.82 -21.97 2.80
C PHE A 72 -16.83 -21.89 3.97
N LEU A 73 -17.10 -21.11 5.01
CA LEU A 73 -16.35 -21.16 6.28
C LEU A 73 -17.21 -21.82 7.35
N LYS A 74 -16.56 -22.31 8.42
CA LYS A 74 -17.25 -22.92 9.56
C LYS A 74 -18.19 -21.91 10.24
N PRO A 75 -19.33 -22.34 10.82
CA PRO A 75 -20.25 -21.46 11.53
C PRO A 75 -19.61 -20.70 12.69
N ASP A 76 -18.61 -21.29 13.36
CA ASP A 76 -17.87 -20.72 14.48
C ASP A 76 -16.63 -19.89 14.06
N LYS A 77 -16.55 -19.51 12.78
CA LYS A 77 -15.43 -18.72 12.23
C LYS A 77 -15.16 -17.49 13.09
N LYS A 78 -13.87 -17.23 13.31
CA LYS A 78 -13.42 -15.96 13.89
C LYS A 78 -13.26 -14.95 12.76
N THR A 79 -14.07 -13.90 12.80
CA THR A 79 -13.91 -12.76 11.91
C THR A 79 -13.04 -11.74 12.63
N VAL A 80 -11.86 -11.49 12.07
CA VAL A 80 -11.01 -10.37 12.49
C VAL A 80 -11.32 -9.23 11.54
N ASP A 81 -12.21 -8.36 11.97
CA ASP A 81 -12.46 -7.10 11.27
C ASP A 81 -11.40 -6.10 11.74
N LEU A 82 -10.37 -5.90 10.91
CA LEU A 82 -9.30 -4.93 11.16
C LEU A 82 -9.78 -3.47 10.98
N VAL A 83 -11.01 -3.26 10.49
CA VAL A 83 -11.60 -1.93 10.24
C VAL A 83 -12.59 -1.53 11.32
N GLY A 84 -13.23 -2.50 11.99
CA GLY A 84 -14.11 -2.26 13.14
C GLY A 84 -15.39 -1.50 12.77
N ASN A 85 -16.39 -1.57 13.65
CA ASN A 85 -17.75 -1.06 13.42
C ASN A 85 -17.86 0.47 13.56
N GLU A 86 -16.92 1.21 12.98
CA GLU A 86 -16.98 2.65 12.82
C GLU A 86 -17.18 2.97 11.33
N LYS A 87 -18.38 3.46 11.01
CA LYS A 87 -18.69 4.03 9.70
C LYS A 87 -17.53 4.93 9.27
N MET A 88 -16.85 4.56 8.19
CA MET A 88 -15.86 5.40 7.51
C MET A 88 -14.72 5.86 8.43
N LYS A 89 -13.86 4.95 8.86
CA LYS A 89 -12.45 5.31 9.06
C LYS A 89 -11.64 4.71 7.93
N ALA A 90 -11.32 5.55 6.95
CA ALA A 90 -10.05 5.39 6.28
C ALA A 90 -8.97 5.15 7.36
N SER A 91 -8.01 4.23 7.13
CA SER A 91 -7.02 3.74 8.11
C SER A 91 -6.68 4.77 9.18
N THR A 92 -6.44 4.39 10.43
CA THR A 92 -6.14 5.28 11.58
C THR A 92 -5.03 6.34 11.37
N ASN A 93 -4.38 6.34 10.21
CA ASN A 93 -3.42 7.32 9.69
C ASN A 93 -3.94 8.18 8.52
N VAL A 94 -5.21 8.10 8.16
CA VAL A 94 -5.82 8.90 7.09
C VAL A 94 -6.42 10.13 7.74
N SER A 95 -5.60 11.17 7.79
CA SER A 95 -6.08 12.52 8.05
C SER A 95 -6.89 12.95 6.83
N VAL A 96 -8.16 13.31 7.04
CA VAL A 96 -8.93 14.01 6.01
C VAL A 96 -8.39 15.43 5.94
N PHE A 97 -7.56 15.71 4.95
CA PHE A 97 -7.11 17.07 4.67
C PHE A 97 -8.22 17.79 3.91
N GLY A 98 -8.81 18.80 4.56
CA GLY A 98 -9.67 19.77 3.89
C GLY A 98 -8.84 20.86 3.24
N GLY A 99 -9.29 21.37 2.09
CA GLY A 99 -8.68 22.51 1.41
C GLY A 99 -8.20 22.21 0.00
N TYR A 100 -7.44 23.14 -0.55
CA TYR A 100 -6.78 23.03 -1.83
C TYR A 100 -5.80 21.85 -1.81
N THR A 101 -5.92 21.00 -2.83
CA THR A 101 -5.13 19.79 -3.03
C THR A 101 -4.52 19.81 -4.42
N PHE A 102 -3.21 19.52 -4.48
CA PHE A 102 -2.51 19.23 -5.73
C PHE A 102 -2.13 17.77 -5.77
N ILE A 103 -2.46 17.10 -6.86
CA ILE A 103 -2.04 15.75 -7.16
C ILE A 103 -1.11 15.80 -8.36
N PHE A 104 0.12 15.36 -8.17
CA PHE A 104 1.13 15.30 -9.21
C PHE A 104 1.22 13.90 -9.79
N THR A 105 1.27 13.83 -11.12
CA THR A 105 1.61 12.61 -11.85
C THR A 105 2.56 12.92 -13.01
N GLU A 106 3.31 11.92 -13.46
CA GLU A 106 4.23 12.07 -14.59
C GLU A 106 3.50 12.15 -15.95
N ALA A 107 2.44 11.36 -16.14
CA ALA A 107 1.80 11.19 -17.45
C ALA A 107 0.53 12.05 -17.62
N LYS A 108 0.29 12.55 -18.84
CA LYS A 108 -0.88 13.38 -19.19
C LYS A 108 -2.17 12.58 -19.08
N GLU A 109 -2.12 11.34 -19.53
CA GLU A 109 -3.20 10.37 -19.56
C GLU A 109 -3.59 9.98 -18.13
N ALA A 110 -2.59 9.75 -17.26
CA ALA A 110 -2.81 9.52 -15.84
C ALA A 110 -3.46 10.74 -15.17
N ALA A 111 -3.02 11.96 -15.51
CA ALA A 111 -3.61 13.18 -14.95
C ALA A 111 -5.09 13.33 -15.33
N SER A 112 -5.42 13.05 -16.59
CA SER A 112 -6.80 13.07 -17.08
C SER A 112 -7.65 11.97 -16.43
N GLY A 113 -7.17 10.73 -16.43
CA GLY A 113 -7.91 9.60 -15.86
C GLY A 113 -8.14 9.74 -14.36
N LEU A 114 -7.16 10.26 -13.62
CA LEU A 114 -7.32 10.50 -12.19
C LEU A 114 -8.28 11.66 -11.90
N ALA A 115 -8.24 12.73 -12.70
CA ALA A 115 -9.20 13.83 -12.56
C ALA A 115 -10.64 13.39 -12.88
N GLU A 116 -10.84 12.43 -13.78
CA GLU A 116 -12.14 11.84 -14.09
C GLU A 116 -12.63 10.92 -12.95
N ALA A 117 -11.73 10.12 -12.38
CA ALA A 117 -12.04 9.21 -11.27
C ALA A 117 -12.32 9.93 -9.94
N LEU A 118 -11.74 11.13 -9.74
CA LEU A 118 -11.88 11.90 -8.51
C LEU A 118 -12.97 12.97 -8.65
N PRO A 119 -14.09 12.87 -7.92
CA PRO A 119 -15.16 13.86 -7.98
C PRO A 119 -14.67 15.27 -7.67
N GLY A 120 -14.95 16.21 -8.57
CA GLY A 120 -14.58 17.61 -8.39
C GLY A 120 -13.12 17.94 -8.70
N ALA A 121 -12.29 16.98 -9.12
CA ALA A 121 -10.93 17.25 -9.57
C ALA A 121 -10.90 17.78 -11.01
N ARG A 122 -9.85 18.53 -11.36
CA ARG A 122 -9.59 18.97 -12.74
C ARG A 122 -8.15 18.69 -13.14
N ALA A 123 -7.97 18.22 -14.37
CA ALA A 123 -6.66 17.96 -14.93
C ALA A 123 -5.99 19.25 -15.43
N LEU A 124 -4.67 19.32 -15.30
CA LEU A 124 -3.84 20.40 -15.84
C LEU A 124 -2.52 19.83 -16.38
N HIS A 125 -2.42 19.67 -17.70
CA HIS A 125 -1.22 19.16 -18.36
C HIS A 125 -1.07 19.75 -19.76
N GLY A 126 0.11 19.57 -20.38
CA GLY A 126 0.42 20.13 -21.71
C GLY A 126 -0.32 19.49 -22.90
N GLY A 127 -1.38 18.71 -22.65
CA GLY A 127 -2.32 18.26 -23.70
C GLY A 127 -3.64 19.04 -23.69
N ILE A 128 -3.84 19.89 -22.67
CA ILE A 128 -5.01 20.75 -22.54
C ILE A 128 -4.73 22.05 -23.30
N GLN A 129 -5.71 22.51 -24.08
CA GLN A 129 -5.62 23.79 -24.81
C GLN A 129 -5.46 24.96 -23.83
N GLU A 130 -4.68 25.98 -24.22
CA GLU A 130 -4.30 27.07 -23.31
C GLU A 130 -5.51 27.81 -22.71
N GLY A 131 -6.54 28.12 -23.50
CA GLY A 131 -7.77 28.74 -22.97
C GLY A 131 -8.49 27.88 -21.92
N GLN A 132 -8.48 26.56 -22.09
CA GLN A 132 -9.04 25.64 -21.09
C GLN A 132 -8.17 25.56 -19.84
N ARG A 133 -6.84 25.70 -19.97
CA ARG A 133 -5.91 25.77 -18.82
C ARG A 133 -6.17 27.00 -17.97
N GLU A 134 -6.36 28.17 -18.60
CA GLU A 134 -6.70 29.41 -17.90
C GLU A 134 -8.03 29.29 -17.14
N VAL A 135 -9.06 28.73 -17.78
CA VAL A 135 -10.35 28.46 -17.14
C VAL A 135 -10.19 27.49 -15.96
N THR A 136 -9.35 26.46 -16.12
CA THR A 136 -9.07 25.48 -15.07
C THR A 136 -8.35 26.12 -13.88
N LEU A 137 -7.40 27.01 -14.13
CA LEU A 137 -6.67 27.71 -13.08
C LEU A 137 -7.56 28.74 -12.37
N ALA A 138 -8.37 29.49 -13.11
CA ALA A 138 -9.29 30.47 -12.55
C ALA A 138 -10.36 29.80 -11.66
N GLY A 139 -10.89 28.66 -12.09
CA GLY A 139 -11.84 27.88 -11.29
C GLY A 139 -11.22 27.33 -10.00
N PHE A 140 -9.96 26.90 -10.04
CA PHE A 140 -9.24 26.49 -8.84
C PHE A 140 -9.01 27.68 -7.90
N ARG A 141 -8.47 28.81 -8.39
CA ARG A 141 -8.21 30.01 -7.58
C ARG A 141 -9.46 30.55 -6.89
N SER A 142 -10.60 30.51 -7.58
CA SER A 142 -11.90 30.95 -7.04
C SER A 142 -12.57 29.94 -6.10
N GLY A 143 -12.02 28.73 -5.97
CA GLY A 143 -12.61 27.68 -5.13
C GLY A 143 -13.81 26.96 -5.74
N LYS A 144 -14.05 27.10 -7.05
CA LYS A 144 -15.07 26.30 -7.77
C LYS A 144 -14.81 24.80 -7.64
N TYR A 145 -13.54 24.43 -7.51
CA TYR A 145 -13.07 23.12 -7.10
C TYR A 145 -11.76 23.29 -6.34
N MET A 146 -11.49 22.33 -5.47
CA MET A 146 -10.35 22.38 -4.56
C MET A 146 -9.24 21.41 -4.97
N THR A 147 -9.42 20.60 -6.01
CA THR A 147 -8.42 19.57 -6.40
C THR A 147 -7.95 19.78 -7.84
N LEU A 148 -6.65 19.92 -8.02
CA LEU A 148 -5.99 19.88 -9.32
C LEU A 148 -5.12 18.63 -9.44
N VAL A 149 -5.21 17.97 -10.59
CA VAL A 149 -4.32 16.87 -10.98
C VAL A 149 -3.43 17.37 -12.11
N ALA A 150 -2.12 17.41 -11.92
CA ALA A 150 -1.21 18.06 -12.85
C ALA A 150 0.08 17.27 -13.11
N THR A 151 0.70 17.53 -14.26
CA THR A 151 2.07 17.09 -14.53
C THR A 151 3.09 18.16 -14.14
N ASN A 152 4.35 17.77 -13.89
CA ASN A 152 5.43 18.68 -13.46
C ASN A 152 5.53 19.93 -14.33
N VAL A 153 5.54 19.74 -15.65
CA VAL A 153 5.66 20.82 -16.63
C VAL A 153 4.51 21.81 -16.53
N ALA A 154 3.30 21.33 -16.29
CA ALA A 154 2.11 22.19 -16.27
C ALA A 154 1.93 22.92 -14.94
N ALA A 155 2.59 22.46 -13.88
CA ALA A 155 2.51 23.01 -12.54
C ALA A 155 3.65 23.97 -12.16
N ARG A 156 4.77 23.95 -12.91
CA ARG A 156 5.87 24.91 -12.71
C ARG A 156 5.39 26.35 -12.97
N GLY A 157 5.80 27.27 -12.10
CA GLY A 157 5.48 28.70 -12.24
C GLY A 157 4.02 29.09 -12.02
N LEU A 158 3.12 28.16 -11.67
CA LEU A 158 1.73 28.53 -11.41
C LEU A 158 1.62 29.42 -10.17
N ASP A 159 0.93 30.53 -10.30
CA ASP A 159 0.46 31.28 -9.14
C ASP A 159 -0.86 30.66 -8.66
N THR A 160 -0.86 30.03 -7.50
CA THR A 160 -2.01 29.31 -6.93
C THR A 160 -2.17 29.65 -5.47
N ASN A 161 -3.38 29.48 -4.94
CA ASN A 161 -3.65 29.53 -3.51
C ASN A 161 -2.71 28.59 -2.75
N ASP A 162 -2.43 28.92 -1.48
CA ASP A 162 -1.67 28.02 -0.61
C ASP A 162 -2.40 26.69 -0.49
N VAL A 163 -1.71 25.63 -0.91
CA VAL A 163 -2.27 24.29 -1.01
C VAL A 163 -2.08 23.61 0.33
N GLN A 164 -3.11 22.97 0.90
CA GLN A 164 -3.01 22.29 2.19
C GLN A 164 -2.44 20.87 2.04
N LEU A 165 -2.65 20.25 0.88
CA LEU A 165 -2.25 18.88 0.61
C LEU A 165 -1.58 18.73 -0.77
N ILE A 166 -0.39 18.15 -0.76
CA ILE A 166 0.29 17.67 -1.97
C ILE A 166 0.28 16.14 -1.96
N ILE A 167 -0.15 15.53 -3.05
CA ILE A 167 -0.01 14.09 -3.30
C ILE A 167 0.87 13.93 -4.55
N GLN A 168 1.97 13.19 -4.43
CA GLN A 168 2.80 12.81 -5.57
C GLN A 168 2.53 11.35 -5.87
N CYS A 169 1.90 11.04 -7.01
CA CYS A 169 1.57 9.67 -7.38
C CYS A 169 2.81 8.82 -7.66
N GLU A 170 3.90 9.47 -8.05
CA GLU A 170 5.19 8.84 -8.30
C GLU A 170 6.32 9.72 -7.72
N PRO A 171 7.47 9.12 -7.35
CA PRO A 171 8.68 9.86 -7.02
C PRO A 171 9.09 10.77 -8.20
N PRO A 172 9.49 12.02 -7.94
CA PRO A 172 10.03 12.89 -8.97
C PRO A 172 11.35 12.35 -9.50
N LEU A 173 11.67 12.69 -10.74
CA LEU A 173 12.92 12.28 -11.41
C LEU A 173 14.16 12.93 -10.79
N ASP A 174 13.98 14.11 -10.19
CA ASP A 174 15.06 14.87 -9.54
C ASP A 174 14.57 15.63 -8.29
N VAL A 175 15.54 16.11 -7.50
CA VAL A 175 15.30 16.85 -6.25
C VAL A 175 14.65 18.21 -6.50
N GLU A 176 14.93 18.86 -7.63
CA GLU A 176 14.36 20.16 -7.97
C GLU A 176 12.86 20.04 -8.18
N ASP A 177 12.39 19.00 -8.87
CA ASP A 177 10.96 18.71 -9.03
C ASP A 177 10.30 18.41 -7.69
N TYR A 178 10.96 17.68 -6.79
CA TYR A 178 10.45 17.49 -5.43
C TYR A 178 10.24 18.83 -4.69
N ILE A 179 11.24 19.72 -4.73
CA ILE A 179 11.19 21.03 -4.08
C ILE A 179 10.09 21.89 -4.71
N HIS A 180 9.96 21.91 -6.03
CA HIS A 180 8.94 22.68 -6.72
C HIS A 180 7.51 22.19 -6.44
N ARG A 181 7.32 20.87 -6.29
CA ARG A 181 6.03 20.26 -5.93
C ARG A 181 5.66 20.55 -4.47
N SER A 182 6.57 20.24 -3.55
CA SER A 182 6.33 20.42 -2.11
C SER A 182 6.26 21.89 -1.70
N GLY A 183 6.98 22.79 -2.38
CA GLY A 183 6.92 24.24 -2.17
C GLY A 183 5.60 24.91 -2.57
N ARG A 184 4.58 24.13 -2.98
CA ARG A 184 3.20 24.59 -3.21
C ARG A 184 2.35 24.60 -1.94
N THR A 185 2.84 23.98 -0.88
CA THR A 185 2.21 23.92 0.43
C THR A 185 3.08 24.60 1.48
N GLY A 186 2.49 24.95 2.62
CA GLY A 186 3.23 25.48 3.77
C GLY A 186 3.73 26.92 3.59
N ARG A 187 3.04 27.75 2.78
CA ARG A 187 3.41 29.16 2.58
C ARG A 187 2.80 30.04 3.67
N ALA A 188 3.40 31.22 3.89
CA ALA A 188 2.86 32.27 4.75
C ALA A 188 2.49 31.85 6.20
N GLY A 189 3.19 30.86 6.76
CA GLY A 189 3.00 30.42 8.15
C GLY A 189 1.91 29.36 8.37
N TYR A 190 1.26 28.88 7.31
CA TYR A 190 0.34 27.74 7.39
C TYR A 190 1.09 26.41 7.34
N SER A 191 0.56 25.36 7.96
CA SER A 191 1.11 24.02 7.90
C SER A 191 0.59 23.28 6.66
N GLY A 192 1.51 22.71 5.90
CA GLY A 192 1.25 21.95 4.68
C GLY A 192 1.70 20.49 4.79
N VAL A 193 1.00 19.57 4.13
CA VAL A 193 1.41 18.16 4.09
C VAL A 193 1.66 17.69 2.66
N ALA A 194 2.78 17.01 2.45
CA ALA A 194 3.12 16.38 1.19
C ALA A 194 3.27 14.86 1.37
N PHE A 195 2.43 14.09 0.70
CA PHE A 195 2.57 12.64 0.55
C PHE A 195 3.23 12.30 -0.77
N MET A 196 4.06 11.27 -0.75
CA MET A 196 4.60 10.63 -1.94
C MET A 196 4.21 9.16 -1.94
N LEU A 197 3.52 8.74 -2.99
CA LEU A 197 3.25 7.35 -3.29
C LEU A 197 4.44 6.79 -4.06
N TYR A 198 4.81 5.56 -3.74
CA TYR A 198 5.89 4.87 -4.43
C TYR A 198 5.67 3.36 -4.42
N ASP A 199 6.13 2.70 -5.47
CA ASP A 199 6.29 1.23 -5.45
C ASP A 199 7.67 0.94 -4.81
N PRO A 200 7.74 0.12 -3.73
CA PRO A 200 9.00 -0.22 -3.08
C PRO A 200 10.08 -0.79 -4.02
N ARG A 201 9.70 -1.39 -5.15
CA ARG A 201 10.62 -1.90 -6.17
C ARG A 201 11.07 -0.81 -7.13
N SER A 202 10.24 0.19 -7.40
CA SER A 202 10.54 1.27 -8.35
C SER A 202 11.45 2.36 -7.77
N VAL A 203 11.56 2.45 -6.44
CA VAL A 203 12.44 3.43 -5.78
C VAL A 203 13.90 3.00 -5.73
N ILE A 204 14.19 1.70 -5.83
CA ILE A 204 15.57 1.18 -5.72
C ILE A 204 16.51 1.88 -6.71
N PRO A 205 16.17 2.02 -8.02
CA PRO A 205 17.02 2.76 -8.96
C PRO A 205 17.25 4.22 -8.58
N ALA A 206 16.24 4.91 -8.05
CA ALA A 206 16.32 6.32 -7.68
C ALA A 206 17.29 6.56 -6.51
N PHE A 207 17.37 5.61 -5.57
CA PHE A 207 18.28 5.70 -4.42
C PHE A 207 19.62 5.00 -4.65
N LYS A 208 19.77 4.24 -5.75
CA LYS A 208 20.97 3.41 -5.98
C LYS A 208 22.24 4.24 -6.10
N SER A 209 22.24 5.30 -6.90
CA SER A 209 23.41 6.16 -7.09
C SER A 209 23.83 6.82 -5.78
N VAL A 210 22.87 7.35 -5.02
CA VAL A 210 23.11 7.98 -3.71
C VAL A 210 23.62 6.95 -2.69
N ALA A 211 23.08 5.73 -2.70
CA ALA A 211 23.55 4.65 -1.83
C ALA A 211 24.98 4.21 -2.17
N GLU A 212 25.32 4.14 -3.46
CA GLU A 212 26.67 3.84 -3.94
C GLU A 212 27.66 4.95 -3.55
N GLU A 213 27.28 6.22 -3.71
CA GLU A 213 28.08 7.36 -3.27
C GLU A 213 28.29 7.33 -1.75
N LEU A 214 27.25 7.07 -0.96
CA LEU A 214 27.32 6.98 0.50
C LEU A 214 28.26 5.85 0.94
N LEU A 215 28.21 4.69 0.27
CA LEU A 215 29.12 3.56 0.52
C LEU A 215 30.57 3.94 0.24
N ASN A 216 30.82 4.63 -0.87
CA ASN A 216 32.17 4.99 -1.30
C ASN A 216 32.78 6.13 -0.45
N THR A 217 31.95 7.03 0.08
CA THR A 217 32.41 8.25 0.76
C THR A 217 32.38 8.16 2.29
N SER A 218 31.51 7.34 2.88
CA SER A 218 31.33 7.30 4.35
C SER A 218 32.44 6.56 5.10
N GLY A 219 33.24 5.74 4.41
CA GLY A 219 34.22 4.84 5.04
C GLY A 219 33.59 3.73 5.90
N LEU A 220 32.27 3.58 5.87
CA LEU A 220 31.51 2.55 6.60
C LEU A 220 31.23 1.36 5.70
N SER A 221 31.15 0.16 6.29
CA SER A 221 30.72 -1.02 5.55
C SER A 221 29.23 -0.92 5.20
N ALA A 222 28.80 -1.66 4.17
CA ALA A 222 27.38 -1.77 3.83
C ALA A 222 26.53 -2.28 5.00
N VAL A 223 27.09 -3.16 5.83
CA VAL A 223 26.43 -3.70 7.02
C VAL A 223 26.21 -2.60 8.07
N ASP A 224 27.19 -1.72 8.29
CA ASP A 224 27.07 -0.62 9.26
C ASP A 224 26.04 0.41 8.82
N LEU A 225 26.02 0.75 7.52
CA LEU A 225 25.05 1.68 6.94
C LEU A 225 23.63 1.11 7.03
N LEU A 226 23.45 -0.17 6.68
CA LEU A 226 22.16 -0.84 6.81
C LEU A 226 21.71 -0.90 8.27
N SER A 227 22.62 -1.21 9.19
CA SER A 227 22.33 -1.25 10.63
C SER A 227 21.88 0.12 11.16
N LYS A 228 22.55 1.20 10.74
CA LYS A 228 22.15 2.58 11.08
C LYS A 228 20.79 2.96 10.50
N ALA A 229 20.53 2.61 9.24
CA ALA A 229 19.25 2.87 8.59
C ALA A 229 18.10 2.13 9.29
N LEU A 230 18.28 0.86 9.64
CA LEU A 230 17.31 0.05 10.39
C LEU A 230 17.09 0.60 11.80
N ALA A 231 18.15 0.98 12.51
CA ALA A 231 18.04 1.59 13.83
C ALA A 231 17.21 2.89 13.77
N LYS A 232 17.50 3.77 12.80
CA LYS A 232 16.75 5.02 12.60
C LYS A 232 15.29 4.76 12.22
N ALA A 233 15.04 3.84 11.29
CA ALA A 233 13.69 3.49 10.85
C ALA A 233 12.84 2.89 11.97
N ALA A 234 13.46 2.14 12.87
CA ALA A 234 12.81 1.57 14.05
C ALA A 234 12.77 2.54 15.26
N GLY A 235 13.20 3.80 15.10
CA GLY A 235 13.12 4.83 16.13
C GLY A 235 14.21 4.78 17.19
N TYR A 236 15.27 3.98 17.00
CA TYR A 236 16.39 3.89 17.93
C TYR A 236 17.45 4.95 17.58
N THR A 237 17.73 5.85 18.53
CA THR A 237 18.79 6.86 18.40
C THR A 237 20.18 6.32 18.81
N GLU A 238 20.26 5.15 19.45
CA GLU A 238 21.51 4.44 19.80
C GLU A 238 21.33 2.91 19.73
N ILE A 239 22.41 2.16 19.42
CA ILE A 239 22.42 0.69 19.37
C ILE A 239 22.58 0.14 20.80
N LYS A 240 21.51 -0.40 21.38
CA LYS A 240 21.58 -1.12 22.66
C LYS A 240 22.21 -2.51 22.46
N LYS A 241 23.17 -2.88 23.32
CA LYS A 241 23.81 -4.23 23.30
C LYS A 241 22.77 -5.32 23.60
N ARG A 242 22.73 -6.38 22.77
CA ARG A 242 21.77 -7.49 22.83
C ARG A 242 22.48 -8.84 22.92
N SER A 243 21.79 -9.84 23.46
CA SER A 243 22.26 -11.23 23.44
C SER A 243 22.34 -11.76 22.01
N LEU A 244 23.50 -12.32 21.63
CA LEU A 244 23.77 -12.84 20.27
C LEU A 244 22.89 -14.02 19.85
N LEU A 245 22.26 -14.73 20.80
CA LEU A 245 21.45 -15.92 20.52
C LEU A 245 19.94 -15.65 20.54
N SER A 246 19.46 -14.72 21.37
CA SER A 246 18.01 -14.47 21.54
C SER A 246 17.56 -13.07 21.16
N SER A 247 18.48 -12.14 20.88
CA SER A 247 18.20 -10.73 20.56
C SER A 247 17.36 -9.96 21.59
N MET A 248 17.20 -10.47 22.82
CA MET A 248 16.56 -9.76 23.91
C MET A 248 17.50 -8.76 24.59
N GLU A 249 16.95 -7.62 25.01
CA GLU A 249 17.69 -6.56 25.72
C GLU A 249 17.91 -6.93 27.20
N ASN A 250 19.13 -6.69 27.72
CA ASN A 250 19.51 -6.72 29.15
C ASN A 250 19.33 -8.02 29.97
N HIS A 251 19.41 -9.23 29.38
CA HIS A 251 19.41 -10.49 30.16
C HIS A 251 20.59 -11.43 29.80
N VAL A 252 21.15 -12.11 30.81
CA VAL A 252 22.22 -13.14 30.70
C VAL A 252 21.58 -14.54 30.64
N THR A 253 22.06 -15.38 29.73
CA THR A 253 21.59 -16.75 29.48
C THR A 253 21.73 -17.66 30.72
N VAL A 254 20.69 -18.42 31.06
CA VAL A 254 20.76 -19.54 32.03
C VAL A 254 20.51 -20.86 31.29
N LEU A 255 21.40 -21.83 31.50
CA LEU A 255 21.32 -23.19 30.97
C LEU A 255 20.44 -24.04 31.89
N LEU A 256 19.45 -24.75 31.35
CA LEU A 256 18.63 -25.71 32.10
C LEU A 256 18.96 -27.12 31.63
N GLU A 257 19.44 -27.95 32.56
CA GLU A 257 19.78 -29.35 32.35
C GLU A 257 18.59 -30.22 32.79
N ALA A 258 18.07 -31.05 31.89
CA ALA A 258 16.94 -31.95 32.18
C ALA A 258 17.43 -33.40 32.26
N GLY A 259 17.14 -34.09 33.36
CA GLY A 259 17.53 -35.49 33.61
C GLY A 259 16.79 -36.55 32.76
N LYS A 260 16.09 -36.16 31.69
CA LYS A 260 15.46 -37.07 30.72
C LYS A 260 15.54 -36.51 29.29
N PRO A 261 15.66 -37.37 28.25
CA PRO A 261 15.77 -36.92 26.87
C PRO A 261 14.50 -36.19 26.41
N ILE A 262 14.68 -34.98 25.88
CA ILE A 262 13.63 -34.25 25.19
C ILE A 262 13.53 -34.84 23.77
N TYR A 263 12.39 -35.47 23.48
CA TYR A 263 12.13 -36.21 22.25
C TYR A 263 12.16 -35.28 21.02
N SER A 264 12.86 -35.69 19.96
CA SER A 264 12.80 -35.06 18.63
C SER A 264 12.15 -36.05 17.66
N PRO A 265 11.05 -35.70 16.97
CA PRO A 265 10.48 -36.57 15.95
C PRO A 265 11.43 -36.65 14.74
N SER A 266 11.62 -37.86 14.22
CA SER A 266 12.30 -38.19 12.96
C SER A 266 11.50 -37.75 11.74
#